data_AF-A0A813EXI2-F1
#
_entry.id   AF-A0A813EXI2-F1
#
_cell.length_a   1.000
_cell.length_b   1.000
_cell.length_c   1.000
_cell.angle_alpha   90.00
_cell.angle_beta   90.00
_cell.angle_gamma   90.00
#
_symmetry.space_group_name_H-M   'P 1'
#
loop_
_entity.id
_entity.type
_entity.pdbx_description
1 polymer ?
#
loop_
_entity_poly.entity_id
_entity_poly.type
_entity_poly.pdbx_seq_one_letter_code
_entity_poly.pdbx_strand_id
1 'polypeptide(L)'
;SGVSPSDSGAQGFALLSRGSQAPQGQRSAGEEAAPAWVPPGEQLVAMEEVMGWLKKASNTSEELPFTTNSVAALLNNEVGSAEIPFTHAFRHLKLASSFPDAMRAVLAGGGDSCSSAAVVGGLLGAAAGIQGLPERWVRAVLGCDGSAGQWRPPEYHTERLPKLLERICAPRN
;
A
#
# COMPACT_ATOMS: atom_id res chain seq x y z
N SER A 1 36.04 -36.80 2.09
CA SER A 1 34.93 -36.81 1.11
C SER A 1 33.90 -35.82 1.59
N GLY A 2 33.80 -34.65 0.94
CA GLY A 2 33.04 -33.50 1.43
C GLY A 2 31.53 -33.71 1.34
N VAL A 3 30.80 -33.22 2.33
CA VAL A 3 29.34 -33.17 2.36
C VAL A 3 28.90 -31.79 1.87
N SER A 4 28.19 -31.76 0.75
CA SER A 4 27.48 -30.58 0.24
C SER A 4 26.09 -30.48 0.87
N PRO A 5 25.59 -29.28 1.21
CA PRO A 5 24.24 -29.09 1.73
C PRO A 5 23.20 -29.06 0.59
N SER A 6 22.08 -29.73 0.83
CA SER A 6 20.93 -29.84 -0.08
C SER A 6 20.09 -28.56 -0.11
N ASP A 7 19.98 -27.97 -1.31
CA ASP A 7 19.10 -26.86 -1.68
C ASP A 7 17.62 -27.26 -1.73
N SER A 8 16.99 -27.38 -0.56
CA SER A 8 15.55 -27.73 -0.45
C SER A 8 14.64 -26.53 -0.12
N GLY A 9 15.14 -25.29 -0.20
CA GLY A 9 14.41 -24.08 0.20
C GLY A 9 13.87 -23.22 -0.94
N ALA A 10 14.38 -23.36 -2.17
CA ALA A 10 14.10 -22.43 -3.26
C ALA A 10 12.82 -22.76 -4.06
N GLN A 11 12.27 -23.97 -3.93
CA GLN A 11 11.21 -24.46 -4.82
C GLN A 11 9.79 -23.99 -4.42
N GLY A 12 9.59 -23.51 -3.19
CA GLY A 12 8.28 -23.03 -2.71
C GLY A 12 7.86 -21.67 -3.29
N PHE A 13 8.81 -20.78 -3.59
CA PHE A 13 8.51 -19.44 -4.10
C PHE A 13 8.20 -19.41 -5.60
N ALA A 14 8.74 -20.35 -6.38
CA ALA A 14 8.57 -20.36 -7.83
C ALA A 14 7.14 -20.71 -8.29
N LEU A 15 6.35 -21.39 -7.45
CA LEU A 15 5.02 -21.89 -7.83
C LEU A 15 3.92 -20.81 -7.78
N LEU A 16 4.08 -19.76 -6.95
CA LEU A 16 3.13 -18.64 -6.85
C LEU A 16 3.28 -17.61 -7.99
N SER A 17 4.38 -17.66 -8.73
CA SER A 17 4.67 -16.77 -9.86
C SER A 17 4.16 -17.28 -11.22
N ARG A 18 3.39 -18.38 -11.25
CA ARG A 18 2.75 -18.90 -12.48
C ARG A 18 1.35 -18.34 -12.74
N GLY A 19 0.98 -17.24 -12.07
CA GLY A 19 -0.08 -16.37 -12.58
C GLY A 19 0.43 -15.68 -13.84
N SER A 20 0.04 -16.17 -15.03
CA SER A 20 0.21 -15.44 -16.27
C SER A 20 -0.66 -14.19 -16.22
N GLN A 21 -0.17 -13.11 -15.60
CA GLN A 21 -0.69 -11.78 -15.90
C GLN A 21 -0.36 -11.55 -17.37
N ALA A 22 -1.39 -11.52 -18.22
CA ALA A 22 -1.24 -11.08 -19.59
C ALA A 22 -0.46 -9.75 -19.57
N PRO A 23 0.57 -9.59 -20.42
CA PRO A 23 1.26 -8.32 -20.51
C PRO A 23 0.19 -7.26 -20.74
N GLN A 24 0.20 -6.20 -19.92
CA GLN A 24 -0.67 -5.05 -20.14
C GLN A 24 -0.31 -4.50 -21.53
N GLY A 25 -1.04 -4.99 -22.54
CA GLY A 25 -0.93 -4.55 -23.91
C GLY A 25 -1.07 -3.05 -23.91
N GLN A 26 -0.25 -2.41 -24.75
CA GLN A 26 -0.28 -0.99 -25.04
C GLN A 26 -1.73 -0.50 -24.99
N ARG A 27 -2.09 0.25 -23.93
CA ARG A 27 -3.30 1.05 -23.97
C ARG A 27 -3.02 2.07 -25.06
N SER A 28 -3.49 1.78 -26.26
CA SER A 28 -3.65 2.75 -27.31
C SER A 28 -4.28 3.96 -26.65
N ALA A 29 -3.69 5.15 -26.80
CA ALA A 29 -4.35 6.40 -26.50
C ALA A 29 -5.50 6.56 -27.51
N GLY A 30 -6.54 5.75 -27.37
CA GLY A 30 -7.81 5.94 -28.03
C GLY A 30 -8.51 7.08 -27.31
N GLU A 31 -8.87 8.11 -28.07
CA GLU A 31 -9.73 9.23 -27.66
C GLU A 31 -11.17 8.79 -27.31
N GLU A 32 -11.37 7.56 -26.83
CA GLU A 32 -12.63 7.17 -26.19
C GLU A 32 -12.55 7.62 -24.73
N ALA A 33 -13.38 8.60 -24.39
CA ALA A 33 -13.59 9.03 -23.02
C ALA A 33 -13.78 7.77 -22.15
N ALA A 34 -12.85 7.56 -21.22
CA ALA A 34 -12.96 6.45 -20.28
C ALA A 34 -14.36 6.49 -19.66
N PRO A 35 -15.09 5.36 -19.64
CA PRO A 35 -16.44 5.34 -19.09
C PRO A 35 -16.40 5.94 -17.68
N ALA A 36 -17.42 6.76 -17.36
CA ALA A 36 -17.53 7.35 -16.04
C ALA A 36 -17.39 6.24 -15.00
N TRP A 37 -16.44 6.39 -14.08
CA TRP A 37 -16.20 5.38 -13.05
C TRP A 37 -17.47 5.25 -12.22
N VAL A 38 -18.05 4.04 -12.22
CA VAL A 38 -19.18 3.68 -11.37
C VAL A 38 -18.63 2.80 -10.26
N PRO A 39 -18.85 3.15 -8.98
CA PRO A 39 -18.38 2.34 -7.88
C PRO A 39 -18.98 0.93 -7.98
N PRO A 40 -18.16 -0.14 -7.85
CA PRO A 40 -18.66 -1.50 -7.75
C PRO A 40 -19.34 -1.67 -6.39
N GLY A 41 -20.64 -1.38 -6.33
CA GLY A 41 -21.47 -1.50 -5.13
C GLY A 41 -22.37 -0.28 -4.91
N GLU A 42 -23.42 -0.45 -4.08
CA GLU A 42 -24.20 0.68 -3.61
C GLU A 42 -23.33 1.53 -2.69
N GLN A 43 -23.25 2.84 -2.95
CA GLN A 43 -22.43 3.79 -2.17
C GLN A 43 -22.69 3.70 -0.65
N LEU A 44 -23.90 3.31 -0.25
CA LEU A 44 -24.29 3.09 1.14
C LEU A 44 -23.56 1.90 1.77
N VAL A 45 -23.41 0.79 1.04
CA VAL A 45 -22.73 -0.43 1.52
C VAL A 45 -21.24 -0.13 1.75
N ALA A 46 -20.59 0.55 0.81
CA ALA A 46 -19.19 0.95 0.97
C ALA A 46 -18.97 1.87 2.18
N MET A 47 -19.92 2.79 2.46
CA MET A 47 -19.85 3.65 3.64
C MET A 47 -20.03 2.84 4.93
N GLU A 48 -20.96 1.87 4.94
CA GLU A 48 -21.20 1.02 6.10
C GLU A 48 -19.97 0.16 6.45
N GLU A 49 -19.30 -0.39 5.46
CA GLU A 49 -18.04 -1.15 5.64
C GLU A 49 -16.95 -0.28 6.27
N VAL A 50 -16.69 0.91 5.71
CA VAL A 50 -15.69 1.85 6.24
C VAL A 50 -16.04 2.29 7.66
N MET A 51 -17.33 2.52 7.95
CA MET A 51 -17.80 2.83 9.30
C MET A 51 -17.57 1.67 10.28
N GLY A 52 -17.69 0.42 9.80
CA GLY A 52 -17.30 -0.78 10.55
C GLY A 52 -15.82 -0.78 10.92
N TRP A 53 -14.94 -0.45 9.97
CA TRP A 53 -13.50 -0.35 10.20
C TRP A 53 -13.16 0.78 11.19
N LEU A 54 -13.83 1.92 11.08
CA LEU A 54 -13.65 3.05 12.01
C LEU A 54 -14.06 2.69 13.44
N LYS A 55 -15.15 1.93 13.61
CA LYS A 55 -15.59 1.42 14.92
C LYS A 55 -14.55 0.47 15.53
N LYS A 56 -14.00 -0.46 14.73
CA LYS A 56 -12.90 -1.35 15.17
C LYS A 56 -11.67 -0.56 15.58
N ALA A 57 -11.23 0.38 14.74
CA ALA A 57 -10.11 1.26 15.03
C ALA A 57 -10.31 2.10 16.31
N SER A 58 -11.56 2.42 16.62
CA SER A 58 -11.92 3.18 17.82
C SER A 58 -11.86 2.37 19.10
N ASN A 59 -11.91 1.04 19.04
CA ASN A 59 -11.84 0.17 20.21
C ASN A 59 -10.39 -0.05 20.64
N THR A 60 -9.87 0.85 21.48
CA THR A 60 -8.45 0.83 21.86
C THR A 60 -8.06 -0.40 22.71
N SER A 61 -9.02 -1.11 23.30
CA SER A 61 -8.77 -2.31 24.09
C SER A 61 -8.56 -3.57 23.24
N GLU A 62 -8.93 -3.53 21.95
CA GLU A 62 -8.85 -4.68 21.04
C GLU A 62 -7.51 -4.63 20.28
N GLU A 63 -6.77 -5.74 20.24
CA GLU A 63 -5.58 -5.85 19.40
C GLU A 63 -6.00 -5.95 17.93
N LEU A 64 -5.36 -5.16 17.06
CA LEU A 64 -5.63 -5.23 15.63
C LEU A 64 -4.73 -6.29 14.98
N PRO A 65 -5.29 -7.16 14.12
CA PRO A 65 -4.50 -8.12 13.38
C PRO A 65 -3.59 -7.40 12.37
N PHE A 66 -2.42 -7.97 12.09
CA PHE A 66 -1.52 -7.58 11.00
C PHE A 66 -1.52 -8.61 9.86
N THR A 67 -2.47 -9.54 9.86
CA THR A 67 -2.57 -10.61 8.87
C THR A 67 -2.98 -10.08 7.51
N THR A 68 -2.66 -10.81 6.43
CA THR A 68 -3.04 -10.44 5.06
C THR A 68 -4.52 -10.64 4.78
N ASN A 69 -5.18 -11.49 5.57
CA ASN A 69 -6.56 -11.87 5.37
C ASN A 69 -7.36 -11.33 6.55
N SER A 70 -8.32 -10.45 6.28
CA SER A 70 -9.36 -10.16 7.26
C SER A 70 -10.33 -11.33 7.35
N VAL A 71 -11.09 -11.40 8.44
CA VAL A 71 -12.14 -12.43 8.58
C VAL A 71 -13.11 -12.36 7.39
N ALA A 72 -13.45 -11.16 6.92
CA ALA A 72 -14.27 -10.98 5.73
C ALA A 72 -13.59 -11.54 4.47
N ALA A 73 -12.30 -11.24 4.27
CA ALA A 73 -11.54 -11.74 3.12
C ALA A 73 -11.40 -13.27 3.11
N LEU A 74 -11.24 -13.91 4.29
CA LEU A 74 -11.24 -15.36 4.42
C LEU A 74 -12.60 -15.99 4.07
N LEU A 75 -13.69 -15.35 4.47
CA LEU A 75 -15.06 -15.84 4.20
C LEU A 75 -15.46 -15.63 2.74
N ASN A 76 -15.00 -14.55 2.12
CA ASN A 76 -15.35 -14.17 0.75
C ASN A 76 -14.34 -14.65 -0.30
N ASN A 77 -13.28 -15.35 0.11
CA ASN A 77 -12.19 -15.82 -0.75
C ASN A 77 -11.48 -14.67 -1.51
N GLU A 78 -11.40 -13.51 -0.88
CA GLU A 78 -10.75 -12.31 -1.41
C GLU A 78 -9.27 -12.29 -0.99
N VAL A 79 -8.39 -11.98 -1.94
CA VAL A 79 -6.94 -11.88 -1.68
C VAL A 79 -6.60 -10.42 -1.34
N GLY A 80 -6.18 -10.18 -0.10
CA GLY A 80 -5.74 -8.87 0.39
C GLY A 80 -6.89 -7.98 0.84
N SER A 81 -7.09 -7.87 2.15
CA SER A 81 -8.16 -7.03 2.68
C SER A 81 -7.71 -5.58 2.87
N ALA A 82 -8.40 -4.63 2.25
CA ALA A 82 -8.23 -3.20 2.51
C ALA A 82 -8.64 -2.81 3.95
N GLU A 83 -9.49 -3.62 4.60
CA GLU A 83 -9.99 -3.39 5.96
C GLU A 83 -8.85 -3.23 6.97
N ILE A 84 -7.91 -4.18 7.01
CA ILE A 84 -6.85 -4.21 8.02
C ILE A 84 -5.99 -2.95 7.95
N PRO A 85 -5.39 -2.57 6.80
CA PRO A 85 -4.53 -1.41 6.74
C PRO A 85 -5.28 -0.09 6.95
N PHE A 86 -6.54 0.04 6.50
CA PHE A 86 -7.36 1.22 6.82
C PHE A 86 -7.71 1.30 8.30
N THR A 87 -8.02 0.17 8.95
CA THR A 87 -8.29 0.13 10.39
C THR A 87 -7.06 0.57 11.20
N HIS A 88 -5.86 0.12 10.82
CA HIS A 88 -4.61 0.60 11.42
C HIS A 88 -4.41 2.11 11.20
N ALA A 89 -4.64 2.60 9.99
CA ALA A 89 -4.49 4.01 9.66
C ALA A 89 -5.44 4.88 10.52
N PHE A 90 -6.71 4.49 10.62
CA PHE A 90 -7.69 5.17 11.47
C PHE A 90 -7.31 5.14 12.95
N ARG A 91 -6.75 4.03 13.45
CA ARG A 91 -6.31 3.93 14.85
C ARG A 91 -5.17 4.89 15.14
N HIS A 92 -4.17 4.94 14.25
CA HIS A 92 -3.04 5.85 14.42
C HIS A 92 -3.45 7.33 14.30
N LEU A 93 -4.40 7.66 13.41
CA LEU A 93 -4.98 9.00 13.36
C LEU A 93 -5.70 9.36 14.66
N LYS A 94 -6.55 8.47 15.18
CA LYS A 94 -7.27 8.68 16.45
C LYS A 94 -6.31 8.88 17.62
N LEU A 95 -5.23 8.09 17.66
CA LEU A 95 -4.20 8.17 18.70
C LEU A 95 -3.24 9.36 18.51
N ALA A 96 -3.38 10.14 17.43
CA ALA A 96 -2.42 11.17 17.04
C ALA A 96 -0.97 10.67 17.04
N SER A 97 -0.77 9.43 16.57
CA SER A 97 0.56 8.81 16.53
C SER A 97 1.50 9.61 15.63
N SER A 98 2.77 9.71 16.03
CA SER A 98 3.78 10.27 15.13
C SER A 98 3.93 9.38 13.89
N PHE A 99 4.23 9.99 12.74
CA PHE A 99 4.46 9.23 11.50
C PHE A 99 5.52 8.12 11.68
N PRO A 100 6.67 8.37 12.33
CA PRO A 100 7.67 7.32 12.56
C PRO A 100 7.16 6.16 13.42
N ASP A 101 6.39 6.44 14.47
CA ASP A 101 5.94 5.40 15.39
C ASP A 101 4.87 4.53 14.75
N ALA A 102 3.93 5.14 14.01
CA ALA A 102 2.94 4.41 13.24
C ALA A 102 3.59 3.50 12.18
N MET A 103 4.55 4.03 11.41
CA MET A 103 5.24 3.23 10.39
C MET A 103 6.04 2.09 10.99
N ARG A 104 6.73 2.29 12.13
CA ARG A 104 7.44 1.21 12.82
C ARG A 104 6.48 0.14 13.33
N ALA A 105 5.34 0.52 13.90
CA ALA A 105 4.33 -0.44 14.37
C ALA A 105 3.81 -1.31 13.23
N VAL A 106 3.45 -0.69 12.09
CA VAL A 106 2.94 -1.41 10.92
C VAL A 106 3.99 -2.31 10.27
N LEU A 107 5.23 -1.83 10.13
CA LEU A 107 6.32 -2.64 9.56
C LEU A 107 6.71 -3.80 10.48
N ALA A 108 6.65 -3.61 11.81
CA ALA A 108 6.94 -4.66 12.78
C ALA A 108 5.83 -5.74 12.85
N GLY A 109 4.60 -5.40 12.49
CA GLY A 109 3.46 -6.32 12.49
C GLY A 109 3.56 -7.48 11.51
N GLY A 110 4.42 -7.39 10.48
CA GLY A 110 4.62 -8.44 9.49
C GLY A 110 3.47 -8.57 8.47
N GLY A 111 3.35 -9.75 7.82
CA GLY A 111 2.33 -10.01 6.81
C GLY A 111 2.54 -9.21 5.51
N ASP A 112 1.47 -8.57 5.02
CA ASP A 112 1.48 -7.67 3.86
C ASP A 112 1.90 -6.26 4.28
N SER A 113 3.09 -6.20 4.87
CA SER A 113 3.64 -5.01 5.51
C SER A 113 3.90 -3.89 4.49
N CYS A 114 4.24 -4.20 3.24
CA CYS A 114 4.46 -3.18 2.22
C CYS A 114 3.16 -2.50 1.77
N SER A 115 2.09 -3.26 1.52
CA SER A 115 0.79 -2.70 1.17
C SER A 115 0.17 -1.98 2.36
N SER A 116 0.30 -2.53 3.56
CA SER A 116 -0.20 -1.89 4.79
C SER A 116 0.55 -0.59 5.08
N ALA A 117 1.87 -0.59 4.94
CA ALA A 117 2.70 0.60 5.07
C ALA A 117 2.34 1.66 4.01
N ALA A 118 1.98 1.26 2.78
CA ALA A 118 1.57 2.19 1.74
C ALA A 118 0.25 2.90 2.08
N VAL A 119 -0.76 2.15 2.54
CA VAL A 119 -2.06 2.72 2.93
C VAL A 119 -1.95 3.59 4.18
N VAL A 120 -1.32 3.06 5.24
CA VAL A 120 -1.14 3.81 6.50
C VAL A 120 -0.27 5.04 6.26
N GLY A 121 0.84 4.89 5.54
CA GLY A 121 1.73 5.99 5.20
C GLY A 121 1.08 7.04 4.31
N GLY A 122 0.22 6.63 3.36
CA GLY A 122 -0.54 7.56 2.53
C GLY A 122 -1.51 8.42 3.35
N LEU A 123 -2.29 7.80 4.23
CA LEU A 123 -3.30 8.51 5.02
C LEU A 123 -2.67 9.39 6.10
N LEU A 124 -1.71 8.85 6.87
CA LEU A 124 -1.00 9.63 7.89
C LEU A 124 -0.11 10.70 7.26
N GLY A 125 0.53 10.40 6.12
CA GLY A 125 1.35 11.36 5.40
C GLY A 125 0.54 12.54 4.86
N ALA A 126 -0.69 12.29 4.38
CA ALA A 126 -1.62 13.34 4.00
C ALA A 126 -2.03 14.21 5.20
N ALA A 127 -2.27 13.60 6.37
CA ALA A 127 -2.64 14.33 7.58
C ALA A 127 -1.46 15.14 8.18
N ALA A 128 -0.24 14.58 8.15
CA ALA A 128 0.95 15.22 8.71
C ALA A 128 1.58 16.25 7.76
N GLY A 129 1.36 16.10 6.45
CA GLY A 129 2.06 16.86 5.42
C GLY A 129 3.55 16.52 5.33
N ILE A 130 4.22 16.97 4.26
CA ILE A 130 5.63 16.62 4.02
C ILE A 130 6.58 17.12 5.12
N GLN A 131 6.23 18.23 5.79
CA GLN A 131 6.99 18.78 6.91
C GLN A 131 6.90 17.94 8.19
N GLY A 132 5.86 17.11 8.31
CA GLY A 132 5.69 16.18 9.43
C GLY A 132 6.44 14.85 9.26
N LEU A 133 7.05 14.61 8.10
CA LEU A 133 7.81 13.39 7.80
C LEU A 133 9.29 13.56 8.19
N PRO A 134 9.97 12.49 8.64
CA PRO A 134 11.41 12.53 8.86
C PRO A 134 12.17 12.83 7.57
N GLU A 135 12.98 13.89 7.57
CA GLU A 135 13.74 14.32 6.40
C GLU A 135 14.62 13.19 5.83
N ARG A 136 15.23 12.39 6.72
CA ARG A 136 16.04 11.22 6.32
C ARG A 136 15.25 10.20 5.50
N TRP A 137 13.95 10.02 5.77
CA TRP A 137 13.09 9.07 5.05
C TRP A 137 12.67 9.65 3.71
N VAL A 138 12.28 10.94 3.69
CA VAL A 138 11.96 11.64 2.45
C VAL A 138 13.15 11.60 1.49
N ARG A 139 14.36 11.92 1.97
CA ARG A 139 15.58 11.88 1.16
C ARG A 139 15.90 10.47 0.65
N ALA A 140 15.74 9.46 1.48
CA ALA A 140 15.97 8.06 1.09
C ALA A 140 15.01 7.62 -0.03
N VAL A 141 13.73 8.06 0.02
CA VAL A 141 12.75 7.74 -1.01
C VAL A 141 13.01 8.52 -2.30
N LEU A 142 13.21 9.84 -2.22
CA LEU A 142 13.42 10.69 -3.39
C LEU A 142 14.76 10.45 -4.09
N GLY A 143 15.78 10.04 -3.34
CA GLY A 143 17.11 9.67 -3.86
C GLY A 143 17.30 8.17 -4.07
N CYS A 144 16.22 7.38 -4.07
CA CYS A 144 16.28 5.94 -4.27
C CYS A 144 16.81 5.63 -5.67
N ASP A 145 17.99 5.02 -5.74
CA ASP A 145 18.56 4.54 -7.00
C ASP A 145 18.00 3.15 -7.32
N GLY A 146 17.15 3.09 -8.34
CA GLY A 146 16.58 1.85 -8.85
C GLY A 146 17.59 0.91 -9.52
N SER A 147 18.85 1.35 -9.75
CA SER A 147 19.90 0.54 -10.36
C SER A 147 20.35 -0.63 -9.49
N ALA A 148 20.23 -0.50 -8.16
CA ALA A 148 20.62 -1.52 -7.19
C ALA A 148 19.57 -2.63 -7.00
N GLY A 149 18.42 -2.53 -7.66
CA GLY A 149 17.29 -3.45 -7.49
C GLY A 149 16.66 -3.86 -8.82
N GLN A 150 15.34 -4.09 -8.79
CA GLN A 150 14.58 -4.37 -10.02
C GLN A 150 14.56 -3.11 -10.89
N TRP A 151 15.00 -3.24 -12.14
CA TRP A 151 14.99 -2.14 -13.08
C TRP A 151 13.57 -1.58 -13.25
N ARG A 152 13.44 -0.26 -13.15
CA ARG A 152 12.20 0.48 -13.38
C ARG A 152 12.43 1.50 -14.50
N PRO A 153 11.48 1.67 -15.42
CA PRO A 153 11.45 2.81 -16.33
C PRO A 153 11.62 4.15 -15.58
N PRO A 154 12.32 5.15 -16.14
CA PRO A 154 12.56 6.44 -15.48
C PRO A 154 11.28 7.18 -15.06
N GLU A 155 10.14 6.93 -15.73
CA GLU A 155 8.83 7.47 -15.35
C GLU A 155 8.25 6.96 -14.03
N TYR A 156 8.75 5.82 -13.53
CA TYR A 156 8.36 5.28 -12.23
C TYR A 156 9.41 5.57 -11.14
N HIS A 157 10.43 6.37 -11.44
CA HIS A 157 11.41 6.76 -10.43
C HIS A 157 10.84 7.86 -9.54
N THR A 158 11.06 7.70 -8.23
CA THR A 158 10.54 8.57 -7.18
C THR A 158 11.11 9.99 -7.24
N GLU A 159 12.30 10.17 -7.82
CA GLU A 159 12.93 11.49 -8.04
C GLU A 159 12.05 12.45 -8.87
N ARG A 160 11.14 11.92 -9.68
CA ARG A 160 10.25 12.71 -10.54
C ARG A 160 9.04 13.25 -9.79
N LEU A 161 8.74 12.72 -8.60
CA LEU A 161 7.53 13.05 -7.85
C LEU A 161 7.37 14.57 -7.60
N PRO A 162 8.39 15.33 -7.20
CA PRO A 162 8.24 16.78 -6.97
C PRO A 162 7.80 17.53 -8.24
N LYS A 163 8.46 17.27 -9.37
CA LYS A 163 8.12 17.89 -10.67
C LYS A 163 6.73 17.47 -11.15
N LEU A 164 6.30 16.23 -10.85
CA LEU A 164 4.97 15.76 -11.19
C LEU A 164 3.90 16.47 -10.34
N LEU A 165 4.14 16.63 -9.04
CA LEU A 165 3.24 17.34 -8.14
C LEU A 165 3.05 18.79 -8.57
N GLU A 166 4.13 19.49 -8.96
CA GLU A 166 4.05 20.86 -9.50
C GLU A 166 3.10 20.92 -10.71
N ARG A 167 3.18 19.95 -11.62
CA ARG A 167 2.32 19.90 -12.82
C ARG A 167 0.85 19.60 -12.49
N ILE A 168 0.60 18.74 -11.50
CA ILE A 168 -0.76 18.34 -11.11
C ILE A 168 -1.44 19.45 -10.31
N CYS A 169 -0.69 20.11 -9.42
CA CYS A 169 -1.19 21.16 -8.55
C CYS A 169 -1.17 22.55 -9.20
N ALA A 170 -0.47 22.72 -10.34
CA ALA A 170 -0.55 23.96 -11.11
C ALA A 170 -2.01 24.20 -11.55
N PRO A 171 -2.49 25.46 -11.49
CA PRO A 171 -3.79 25.80 -12.02
C PRO A 171 -3.83 25.44 -13.52
N ARG A 172 -4.90 24.75 -13.94
CA ARG A 172 -5.15 24.56 -15.37
C ARG A 172 -5.56 25.91 -15.94
N ASN A 173 -4.70 26.50 -16.78
CA ASN A 173 -5.05 27.64 -17.62
C ASN A 173 -6.07 27.22 -18.69
#